data_AF-A0A7V0R2B1-F1
#
_entry.id   AF-A0A7V0R2B1-F1
#
_cell.length_a   1.000
_cell.length_b   1.000
_cell.length_c   1.000
_cell.angle_alpha   90.00
_cell.angle_beta   90.00
_cell.angle_gamma   90.00
#
_symmetry.space_group_name_H-M   'P 1'
#
loop_
_entity.id
_entity.type
_entity.pdbx_description
1 polymer ?
#
loop_
_entity_poly.entity_id
_entity_poly.type
_entity_poly.pdbx_seq_one_letter_code
_entity_poly.pdbx_strand_id
1 'polypeptide(L)' 'MLKKPQWVKEGLTLKGKIITVVLLLVVIIGGSVVAFKFYNFTQNNPKFCISCHLMQPAYNAWSKSKHKGINCHSCHHLS' A
#
# COMPACT_ATOMS: atom_id res chain seq x y z
N MET A 1 -34.96 15.72 -3.96
CA MET A 1 -34.24 16.61 -4.91
C MET A 1 -33.09 17.29 -4.16
N LEU A 2 -31.86 16.78 -4.27
CA LEU A 2 -30.70 17.30 -3.52
C LEU A 2 -30.34 18.70 -4.05
N LYS A 3 -30.43 19.72 -3.18
CA LYS A 3 -29.99 21.08 -3.51
C LYS A 3 -28.46 21.07 -3.62
N LYS A 4 -27.94 21.30 -4.83
CA LYS A 4 -26.50 21.46 -5.03
C LYS A 4 -26.01 22.69 -4.24
N PRO A 5 -24.89 22.57 -3.50
CA PRO A 5 -24.36 23.68 -2.73
C PRO A 5 -23.93 24.83 -3.65
N GLN A 6 -24.05 26.09 -3.17
CA GLN A 6 -23.89 27.30 -4.00
C GLN A 6 -22.53 27.41 -4.70
N TRP A 7 -21.44 26.97 -4.07
CA TRP A 7 -20.09 26.95 -4.67
C TRP A 7 -19.98 26.10 -5.95
N VAL A 8 -20.89 25.13 -6.15
CA VAL A 8 -20.96 24.32 -7.38
C VAL A 8 -21.63 25.10 -8.52
N LYS A 9 -22.53 26.03 -8.19
CA LYS A 9 -23.24 26.87 -9.17
C LYS A 9 -22.42 28.09 -9.59
N GLU A 10 -21.64 28.65 -8.66
CA GLU A 10 -20.86 29.88 -8.84
C GLU A 10 -19.42 29.64 -9.33
N GLY A 11 -18.97 28.38 -9.36
CA GLY A 11 -17.62 27.99 -9.76
C GLY A 11 -16.59 28.20 -8.65
N LEU A 12 -15.55 27.36 -8.64
CA LEU A 12 -14.51 27.42 -7.61
C LEU A 12 -13.53 28.58 -7.88
N THR A 13 -13.22 29.37 -6.85
CA THR A 13 -12.21 30.45 -6.95
C THR A 13 -10.83 29.90 -7.26
N LEU A 14 -9.90 30.71 -7.81
CA LEU A 14 -8.54 30.25 -8.12
C LEU A 14 -7.84 29.64 -6.89
N LYS A 15 -8.00 30.26 -5.71
CA LYS A 15 -7.50 29.71 -4.44
C LYS A 15 -8.13 28.36 -4.11
N GLY A 16 -9.44 28.23 -4.29
CA GLY A 16 -10.14 26.96 -4.10
C GLY A 16 -9.63 25.87 -5.05
N LYS A 17 -9.42 26.18 -6.33
CA LYS A 17 -8.85 25.24 -7.31
C LYS A 17 -7.46 24.77 -6.90
N ILE A 18 -6.59 25.68 -6.47
CA ILE A 18 -5.24 25.36 -5.99
C ILE A 18 -5.32 24.43 -4.77
N ILE A 19 -6.15 24.76 -3.78
CA ILE A 19 -6.33 23.92 -2.58
C ILE A 19 -6.83 22.53 -2.97
N THR A 20 -7.85 22.44 -3.83
CA THR A 20 -8.36 21.15 -4.29
C THR A 20 -7.29 20.33 -5.00
N VAL A 21 -6.51 20.93 -5.90
CA VAL A 21 -5.43 20.24 -6.61
C VAL A 21 -4.36 19.76 -5.63
N VAL A 22 -3.94 20.60 -4.68
CA VAL A 22 -2.94 20.22 -3.68
C VAL A 22 -3.44 19.06 -2.82
N LEU A 23 -4.70 19.10 -2.36
CA LEU A 23 -5.29 18.01 -1.58
C LEU A 23 -5.35 16.71 -2.37
N LEU A 24 -5.73 16.77 -3.65
CA LEU A 24 -5.74 15.60 -4.53
C LEU A 24 -4.33 15.01 -4.69
N LEU A 25 -3.32 15.86 -4.91
CA LEU A 25 -1.93 15.41 -5.02
C LEU A 25 -1.45 14.76 -3.73
N VAL A 26 -1.76 15.32 -2.57
CA VAL A 26 -1.42 14.74 -1.25
C VAL A 26 -2.07 13.37 -1.09
N VAL A 27 -3.35 13.24 -1.41
CA VAL A 27 -4.07 11.96 -1.30
C VAL A 27 -3.50 10.91 -2.26
N ILE A 28 -3.22 11.29 -3.51
CA ILE A 28 -2.66 10.37 -4.50
C ILE A 28 -1.26 9.92 -4.07
N ILE A 29 -0.35 10.86 -3.81
CA ILE A 29 1.04 10.54 -3.46
C ILE A 29 1.08 9.78 -2.13
N GLY A 30 0.41 10.29 -1.10
CA GLY A 30 0.35 9.65 0.21
C GLY A 30 -0.26 8.24 0.12
N GLY A 31 -1.38 8.10 -0.58
CA GLY A 31 -2.04 6.83 -0.83
C GLY A 31 -1.15 5.83 -1.58
N SER A 32 -0.49 6.27 -2.65
CA SER A 32 0.44 5.42 -3.42
C SER A 32 1.63 4.95 -2.58
N VAL A 33 2.21 5.81 -1.74
CA VAL A 33 3.32 5.42 -0.86
C VAL A 33 2.88 4.37 0.16
N VAL A 34 1.72 4.55 0.78
CA VAL A 34 1.17 3.58 1.74
C VAL A 34 0.86 2.25 1.04
N ALA A 35 0.17 2.29 -0.11
CA ALA A 35 -0.17 1.11 -0.88
C ALA A 35 1.08 0.34 -1.33
N PHE A 36 2.12 1.04 -1.81
CA PHE A 36 3.38 0.42 -2.20
C PHE A 36 4.08 -0.26 -1.01
N LYS A 37 4.17 0.40 0.15
CA LYS A 37 4.78 -0.20 1.34
C LYS A 37 4.02 -1.44 1.81
N PHE A 38 2.70 -1.38 1.80
CA PHE A 38 1.85 -2.51 2.16
C PHE A 38 2.04 -3.69 1.19
N TYR A 39 2.00 -3.42 -0.11
CA TYR A 39 2.26 -4.41 -1.15
C TYR A 39 3.66 -5.03 -0.99
N ASN A 40 4.69 -4.20 -0.82
CA ASN A 40 6.06 -4.67 -0.68
C ASN A 40 6.28 -5.50 0.60
N PHE A 41 5.62 -5.15 1.71
CA PHE A 41 5.68 -5.95 2.92
C PHE A 41 5.00 -7.31 2.73
N THR A 42 3.79 -7.33 2.17
CA THR A 42 3.02 -8.57 2.03
C THR A 42 3.57 -9.50 0.96
N GLN A 43 4.04 -8.97 -0.16
CA GLN A 43 4.50 -9.78 -1.30
C GLN A 43 6.01 -10.00 -1.30
N ASN A 44 6.79 -9.00 -0.89
CA ASN A 44 8.24 -9.00 -1.10
C ASN A 44 9.05 -9.09 0.21
N ASN A 45 8.42 -9.31 1.37
CA ASN A 45 9.12 -9.47 2.64
C ASN A 45 8.80 -10.81 3.33
N PRO A 46 9.79 -11.71 3.52
CA PRO A 46 9.61 -12.97 4.25
C PRO A 46 9.04 -12.83 5.66
N LYS A 47 9.20 -11.65 6.29
CA LYS A 47 8.63 -11.37 7.61
C LYS A 47 7.10 -11.37 7.62
N PHE A 48 6.44 -11.16 6.49
CA PHE A 48 5.00 -11.28 6.41
C PHE A 48 4.54 -12.71 6.73
N CYS A 49 5.27 -13.73 6.26
CA CYS A 49 4.90 -15.13 6.45
C CYS A 49 4.84 -15.53 7.94
N ILE A 50 5.73 -14.97 8.77
CA ILE A 50 5.74 -15.23 10.22
C ILE A 50 4.72 -14.40 11.02
N SER A 51 3.85 -13.66 10.35
CA SER A 51 2.67 -13.06 11.01
C SER A 51 1.72 -14.15 11.52
N CYS A 52 1.75 -15.34 10.91
CA CYS A 52 1.07 -16.53 11.38
C CYS A 52 2.07 -17.48 12.05
N HIS A 53 1.81 -17.86 13.30
CA HIS A 53 2.67 -18.77 14.08
C HIS A 53 2.96 -20.10 13.38
N LEU A 54 2.02 -20.62 12.57
CA LEU A 54 2.19 -21.86 11.80
C LEU A 54 3.40 -21.81 10.86
N MET A 55 3.78 -20.63 10.34
CA MET A 55 4.93 -20.50 9.43
C MET A 55 6.27 -20.43 10.13
N GLN A 56 6.31 -20.33 11.46
CA GLN A 56 7.55 -20.14 12.20
C GLN A 56 8.59 -21.27 11.98
N PRO A 57 8.21 -22.57 11.93
CA PRO A 57 9.15 -23.64 11.60
C PRO A 57 9.76 -23.49 10.21
N ALA A 58 8.93 -23.20 9.20
CA ALA A 58 9.37 -23.03 7.82
C ALA A 58 10.30 -21.82 7.65
N TYR A 59 9.96 -20.68 8.28
CA TYR A 59 10.81 -19.50 8.28
C TYR A 59 12.16 -19.74 8.97
N ASN A 60 12.15 -20.45 10.11
CA ASN A 60 13.39 -20.81 10.80
C ASN A 60 14.30 -21.70 9.93
N ALA A 61 13.73 -22.69 9.23
CA ALA A 61 14.48 -23.50 8.27
C ALA A 61 15.04 -22.65 7.12
N TRP A 62 14.22 -21.78 6.52
CA TRP A 62 14.64 -20.84 5.48
C TRP A 62 15.83 -19.97 5.94
N SER A 63 15.76 -19.38 7.13
CA SER A 63 16.79 -18.48 7.68
C SER A 63 18.16 -19.16 7.89
N LYS A 64 18.17 -20.48 8.10
CA LYS A 64 19.39 -21.30 8.26
C LYS A 64 19.88 -21.91 6.94
N SER A 65 19.06 -21.84 5.89
CA SER A 65 19.37 -22.40 4.58
C SER A 65 20.23 -21.46 3.72
N LYS A 66 20.68 -21.96 2.56
CA LYS A 66 21.30 -21.13 1.52
C LYS A 66 20.33 -20.11 0.92
N HIS A 67 19.02 -20.30 1.08
CA HIS A 67 17.97 -19.44 0.53
C HIS A 67 17.59 -18.25 1.43
N LYS A 68 18.24 -18.05 2.59
CA LYS A 68 17.91 -16.97 3.54
C LYS A 68 17.95 -15.52 2.99
N GLY A 69 18.44 -15.33 1.76
CA GLY A 69 18.48 -14.04 1.07
C GLY A 69 17.45 -13.87 -0.04
N ILE A 70 16.66 -14.90 -0.34
CA ILE A 70 15.61 -14.83 -1.37
C ILE A 70 14.22 -14.79 -0.74
N ASN A 71 13.26 -14.22 -1.47
CA ASN A 71 11.88 -14.12 -1.01
C ASN A 71 11.17 -15.48 -1.02
N CYS A 72 10.29 -15.74 -0.04
CA CYS A 72 9.50 -16.96 0.03
C CYS A 72 8.65 -17.19 -1.23
N HIS A 73 7.98 -16.15 -1.74
CA HIS A 73 7.13 -16.20 -2.95
C HIS A 73 7.92 -16.42 -4.24
N SER A 74 9.26 -16.31 -4.24
CA SER A 74 10.07 -16.75 -5.39
C SER A 74 9.89 -18.25 -5.68
N CYS A 75 9.54 -19.05 -4.68
CA CYS A 75 9.22 -20.47 -4.83
C CYS A 75 7.76 -20.80 -4.43
N HIS A 76 7.20 -20.11 -3.44
CA HIS A 76 5.83 -20.29 -2.96
C HIS A 76 4.87 -19.27 -3.59
N HIS A 77 4.88 -19.15 -4.91
CA HIS A 77 3.87 -18.34 -5.60
C HIS A 77 2.50 -19.03 -5.47
N LEU A 78 1.47 -18.24 -5.17
CA LEU A 78 0.09 -18.69 -5.28
C LEU A 78 -0.23 -18.77 -6.78
N SER A 79 -0.14 -19.98 -7.33
CA SER A 79 -0.57 -20.29 -8.70
C SER A 79 -2.08 -20.19 -8.83
#